data_AF-A0A397USU2-F1
#
_entry.id   AF-A0A397USU2-F1
#
_cell.length_a   1.000
_cell.length_b   1.000
_cell.length_c   1.000
_cell.angle_alpha   90.00
_cell.angle_beta   90.00
_cell.angle_gamma   90.00
#
_symmetry.space_group_name_H-M   'P 1'
#
loop_
_entity.id
_entity.type
_entity.pdbx_description
1 polymer ?
#
loop_
_entity_poly.entity_id
_entity_poly.type
_entity_poly.pdbx_seq_one_letter_code
_entity_poly.pdbx_strand_id
1 'polypeptide(L)'
;MEELGCIFADLVEKYKLAFCGMKERQKWRDIKGLKTTERLKLYYNYIPELINLPYSLDKYVNCETHYNQLFVNPQFYESLTGSSSSSKGNKRTRLENKDDLAIELDRTNKFLETTQQENQRMSQLIVNLNSQIE
;
A
#
# COMPACT_ATOMS: atom_id res chain seq x y z
N MET A 1 -15.93 14.01 -18.84
CA MET A 1 -14.55 13.68 -18.44
C MET A 1 -14.60 13.64 -16.92
N GLU A 2 -14.56 12.46 -16.31
CA GLU A 2 -14.57 12.37 -14.84
C GLU A 2 -13.27 13.03 -14.32
N GLU A 3 -13.39 13.97 -13.40
CA GLU A 3 -12.23 14.53 -12.72
C GLU A 3 -11.65 13.47 -11.80
N LEU A 4 -10.53 12.87 -12.21
CA LEU A 4 -9.83 11.88 -11.40
C LEU A 4 -9.28 12.56 -10.15
N GLY A 5 -9.72 12.08 -8.98
CA GLY A 5 -9.26 12.58 -7.69
C GLY A 5 -7.89 12.02 -7.29
N CYS A 6 -7.25 12.66 -6.31
CA CYS A 6 -6.05 12.08 -5.73
C CYS A 6 -6.39 10.88 -4.85
N ILE A 7 -5.74 9.72 -5.06
CA ILE A 7 -5.97 8.49 -4.29
C ILE A 7 -5.73 8.66 -2.77
N PHE A 8 -4.94 9.67 -2.37
CA PHE A 8 -4.60 9.94 -0.98
C PHE A 8 -5.33 11.17 -0.41
N ALA A 9 -6.27 11.78 -1.14
CA ALA A 9 -6.96 13.00 -0.70
C ALA A 9 -7.69 12.81 0.63
N ASP A 10 -8.41 11.69 0.77
CA ASP A 10 -9.19 11.38 1.98
C ASP A 10 -8.34 10.83 3.13
N LEU A 11 -7.04 10.61 2.88
CA LEU A 11 -6.11 10.00 3.83
C LEU A 11 -5.24 11.05 4.55
N VAL A 12 -5.39 12.33 4.21
CA VAL A 12 -4.55 13.44 4.68
C VAL A 12 -4.54 13.54 6.20
N GLU A 13 -5.70 13.59 6.83
CA GLU A 13 -5.83 13.77 8.28
C GLU A 13 -5.38 12.51 9.03
N LYS A 14 -5.84 11.34 8.56
CA LYS A 14 -5.60 10.05 9.22
C LYS A 14 -4.11 9.67 9.25
N TYR A 15 -3.38 9.94 8.17
CA TYR A 15 -1.98 9.54 8.01
C TYR A 15 -1.00 10.71 8.10
N LYS A 16 -1.46 11.90 8.52
CA LYS A 16 -0.66 13.13 8.59
C LYS A 16 0.07 13.41 7.27
N LEU A 17 -0.62 13.18 6.15
CA LEU A 17 -0.06 13.52 4.84
C LEU A 17 -0.09 15.04 4.66
N ALA A 18 0.75 15.54 3.77
CA ALA A 18 0.63 16.91 3.33
C ALA A 18 -0.72 17.11 2.64
N PHE A 19 -1.30 18.31 2.79
CA PHE A 19 -2.57 18.63 2.16
C PHE A 19 -2.48 18.43 0.65
N CYS A 20 -3.50 17.80 0.06
CA CYS A 20 -3.59 17.67 -1.38
C CYS A 20 -3.70 19.08 -1.98
N GLY A 21 -2.64 19.53 -2.65
CA GLY A 21 -2.73 20.79 -3.38
C GLY A 21 -3.83 20.66 -4.43
N MET A 22 -4.73 21.62 -4.53
CA MET A 22 -5.57 21.81 -5.72
C MET A 22 -5.06 23.09 -6.37
N LYS A 23 -3.81 23.05 -6.86
CA LYS A 23 -3.21 24.19 -7.55
C LYS A 23 -3.61 24.13 -9.02
N GLU A 24 -3.90 25.29 -9.62
CA GLU A 24 -4.23 25.39 -11.06
C GLU A 24 -3.15 24.78 -11.98
N ARG A 25 -1.90 24.68 -11.52
CA ARG A 25 -0.77 24.06 -12.26
C ARG A 25 -0.28 22.75 -11.65
N GLN A 26 -1.15 22.01 -10.98
CA GLN A 26 -0.77 20.73 -10.40
C GLN A 26 -0.39 19.71 -11.48
N LYS A 27 0.76 19.05 -11.29
CA LYS A 27 1.15 17.91 -12.10
C LYS A 27 0.53 16.64 -11.51
N TRP A 28 -0.35 16.01 -12.28
CA TRP A 28 -0.90 14.70 -11.97
C TRP A 28 0.04 13.61 -12.44
N ARG A 29 0.21 12.58 -11.63
CA ARG A 29 1.06 11.42 -11.90
C ARG A 29 0.19 10.18 -12.01
N ASP A 30 0.43 9.40 -13.05
CA ASP A 30 -0.26 8.13 -13.24
C ASP A 30 0.13 7.14 -12.13
N ILE A 31 -0.87 6.46 -11.58
CA ILE A 31 -0.69 5.42 -10.57
C ILE A 31 -0.29 4.08 -11.22
N LYS A 32 -0.65 3.86 -12.49
CA LYS A 32 -0.43 2.59 -13.20
C LYS A 32 1.01 2.30 -13.58
N GLY A 33 1.90 3.28 -13.45
CA GLY A 33 3.32 3.08 -13.75
C GLY A 33 3.89 1.97 -12.87
N LEU A 34 4.59 1.00 -13.47
CA LEU A 34 5.11 -0.20 -12.79
C LEU A 34 5.78 0.13 -11.43
N LYS A 35 6.66 1.14 -11.43
CA LYS A 35 7.37 1.61 -10.22
C LYS A 35 6.43 2.17 -9.14
N THR A 36 5.38 2.87 -9.55
CA THR A 36 4.37 3.42 -8.64
C THR A 36 3.55 2.29 -8.04
N THR A 37 3.11 1.33 -8.85
CA THR A 37 2.33 0.17 -8.39
C THR A 37 3.14 -0.71 -7.43
N GLU A 38 4.41 -0.99 -7.72
CA GLU A 38 5.28 -1.75 -6.81
C GLU A 38 5.47 -1.04 -5.47
N ARG A 39 5.71 0.27 -5.49
CA ARG A 39 5.88 1.05 -4.26
C ARG A 39 4.56 1.21 -3.49
N LEU A 40 3.42 1.25 -4.17
CA LEU A 40 2.10 1.29 -3.55
C LEU A 40 1.85 0.03 -2.70
N LYS A 41 2.31 -1.15 -3.15
CA LYS A 41 2.18 -2.42 -2.41
C LYS A 41 2.85 -2.37 -1.03
N LEU A 42 3.93 -1.60 -0.87
CA LEU A 42 4.61 -1.43 0.42
C LEU A 42 3.69 -0.79 1.47
N TYR A 43 2.75 0.04 1.03
CA TYR A 43 1.83 0.75 1.91
C TYR A 43 0.61 -0.07 2.33
N TYR A 44 0.31 -1.20 1.67
CA TYR A 44 -0.90 -2.00 1.96
C TYR A 44 -0.96 -2.48 3.41
N ASN A 45 0.20 -2.78 4.01
CA ASN A 45 0.28 -3.23 5.41
C ASN A 45 0.07 -2.10 6.44
N TYR A 46 0.18 -0.84 6.02
CA TYR A 46 0.13 0.34 6.91
C TYR A 46 -1.09 1.23 6.63
N ILE A 47 -1.62 1.17 5.41
CA ILE A 47 -2.75 1.94 4.92
C ILE A 47 -3.74 0.96 4.28
N PRO A 48 -4.55 0.24 5.08
CA PRO A 48 -5.42 -0.82 4.60
C PRO A 48 -6.49 -0.34 3.61
N GLU A 49 -6.83 0.95 3.61
CA GLU A 49 -7.70 1.59 2.61
C GLU A 49 -7.15 1.39 1.18
N LEU A 50 -5.83 1.25 1.03
CA LEU A 50 -5.18 0.99 -0.24
C LEU A 50 -5.30 -0.45 -0.73
N ILE A 51 -5.70 -1.42 0.12
CA ILE A 51 -5.78 -2.84 -0.26
C ILE A 51 -6.87 -3.07 -1.31
N ASN A 52 -7.97 -2.31 -1.24
CA ASN A 52 -9.11 -2.44 -2.17
C ASN A 52 -8.98 -1.54 -3.42
N LEU A 53 -8.06 -0.58 -3.38
CA LEU A 53 -7.81 0.36 -4.46
C LEU A 53 -7.25 -0.22 -5.79
N PRO A 54 -6.54 -1.38 -5.83
CA PRO A 54 -6.00 -1.94 -7.08
C PRO A 54 -7.04 -2.15 -8.18
N TYR A 55 -8.28 -2.48 -7.81
CA TYR A 55 -9.39 -2.70 -8.74
C TYR A 55 -10.00 -1.40 -9.31
N SER A 56 -9.58 -0.24 -8.81
CA SER A 56 -10.15 1.05 -9.16
C SER A 56 -9.10 2.12 -9.45
N LEU A 57 -7.84 1.73 -9.68
CA LEU A 57 -6.74 2.66 -9.99
C LEU A 57 -7.01 3.53 -11.23
N ASP A 58 -7.88 3.07 -12.14
CA ASP A 58 -8.35 3.83 -13.31
C ASP A 58 -9.08 5.12 -12.95
N LYS A 59 -9.60 5.21 -11.71
CA LYS A 59 -10.40 6.33 -11.20
C LYS A 59 -9.58 7.35 -10.41
N TYR A 60 -8.28 7.11 -10.24
CA TYR A 60 -7.44 7.94 -9.40
C TYR A 60 -6.14 8.34 -10.08
N VAL A 61 -5.58 9.43 -9.58
CA VAL A 61 -4.24 9.91 -9.92
C VAL A 61 -3.47 10.26 -8.65
N ASN A 62 -2.17 10.44 -8.77
CA ASN A 62 -1.35 11.00 -7.70
C ASN A 62 -1.18 12.51 -7.91
N CYS A 63 -1.47 13.32 -6.89
CA CYS A 63 -1.01 14.70 -6.90
C CYS A 63 0.51 14.75 -6.71
N GLU A 64 1.16 15.81 -7.19
CA GLU A 64 2.60 15.98 -7.06
C GLU A 64 3.08 15.94 -5.59
N THR A 65 2.31 16.56 -4.68
CA THR A 65 2.62 16.56 -3.24
C THR A 65 2.68 15.14 -2.68
N HIS A 66 1.63 14.36 -2.89
CA HIS A 66 1.56 12.97 -2.39
C HIS A 66 2.53 12.06 -3.12
N TYR A 67 2.71 12.25 -4.44
CA TYR A 67 3.72 11.51 -5.18
C TYR A 67 5.11 11.71 -4.57
N ASN A 68 5.50 12.95 -4.30
CA ASN A 68 6.79 13.25 -3.73
C ASN A 68 6.92 12.74 -2.28
N GLN A 69 5.86 12.88 -1.47
CA GLN A 69 5.88 12.43 -0.08
C GLN A 69 5.96 10.91 0.06
N LEU A 70 5.22 10.15 -0.76
CA LEU A 70 5.07 8.70 -0.61
C LEU A 70 6.02 7.92 -1.54
N PHE A 71 6.32 8.44 -2.72
CA PHE A 71 7.06 7.69 -3.73
C PHE A 71 8.51 8.15 -3.89
N VAL A 72 8.81 9.41 -3.59
CA VAL A 72 10.16 9.98 -3.72
C VAL A 72 10.87 10.06 -2.37
N ASN A 73 10.19 10.53 -1.32
CA ASN A 73 10.77 10.65 0.01
C ASN A 73 10.66 9.32 0.79
N PRO A 74 11.79 8.69 1.19
CA PRO A 74 11.75 7.47 1.99
C PRO A 74 11.28 7.70 3.44
N GLN A 75 11.41 8.91 3.96
CA GLN A 75 11.14 9.23 5.37
C GLN A 75 9.71 8.92 5.79
N PHE A 76 8.74 9.11 4.88
CA PHE A 76 7.35 8.80 5.20
C PHE A 76 7.16 7.30 5.44
N TYR A 77 7.71 6.46 4.56
CA TYR A 77 7.66 5.01 4.73
C TYR A 77 8.41 4.58 6.01
N GLU A 78 9.60 5.12 6.26
CA GLU A 78 10.37 4.87 7.49
C GLU A 78 9.58 5.23 8.76
N SER A 79 8.80 6.32 8.71
CA SER A 79 7.94 6.72 9.83
C SER A 79 6.79 5.76 10.09
N LEU A 80 6.30 5.06 9.05
CA LEU A 80 5.25 4.05 9.17
C LEU A 80 5.80 2.70 9.68
N THR A 81 7.01 2.34 9.26
CA THR A 81 7.65 1.08 9.69
C THR A 81 8.23 1.16 11.09
N GLY A 82 8.25 2.35 11.72
CA GLY A 82 8.91 2.57 13.00
C GLY A 82 10.44 2.54 12.91
N SER A 83 10.99 2.58 11.69
CA SER A 83 12.43 2.70 11.45
C SER A 83 12.85 4.15 11.66
N SER A 84 12.77 4.65 12.90
CA SER A 84 13.25 5.98 13.23
C SER A 84 14.76 6.00 13.04
N SER A 85 15.22 6.51 11.89
CA SER A 85 16.60 6.91 11.67
C SER A 85 16.91 8.20 12.45
N SER A 86 16.62 8.24 13.75
CA SER A 86 17.21 9.19 14.68
C SER A 86 18.65 8.77 14.96
N SER A 87 19.50 8.87 13.95
CA SER A 87 20.95 8.84 14.09
C SER A 87 21.55 9.70 12.98
N LYS A 88 21.76 10.98 13.30
CA LYS A 88 22.86 11.74 12.71
C LYS A 88 24.13 10.93 12.94
N GLY A 89 24.68 10.31 11.91
CA GLY A 89 25.95 9.62 12.03
C GLY A 89 26.20 8.66 10.87
N ASN A 90 27.14 9.02 10.01
CA ASN A 90 27.76 8.12 9.05
C ASN A 90 28.13 6.78 9.73
N LYS A 91 27.48 5.68 9.34
CA LYS A 91 28.16 4.38 9.27
C LYS A 91 27.40 3.39 8.40
N ARG A 92 28.10 2.91 7.37
CA ARG A 92 27.75 1.69 6.63
C ARG A 92 27.79 0.54 7.63
N THR A 93 26.65 0.04 8.05
CA THR A 93 26.54 -1.28 8.69
C THR A 93 25.24 -1.94 8.27
N ARG A 94 25.37 -2.82 7.28
CA ARG A 94 24.46 -3.92 7.01
C ARG A 94 24.42 -4.79 8.27
N LEU A 95 23.43 -4.60 9.12
CA LEU A 95 23.00 -5.58 10.09
C LEU A 95 21.54 -5.90 9.78
N GLU A 96 21.33 -7.03 9.13
CA GLU A 96 20.01 -7.62 8.92
C GLU A 96 19.50 -8.05 10.32
N ASN A 97 18.61 -7.26 10.92
CA ASN A 97 18.00 -7.57 12.21
C ASN A 97 17.08 -8.78 12.04
N LYS A 98 17.51 -9.93 12.57
CA LYS A 98 16.75 -11.19 12.52
C LYS A 98 15.34 -11.08 13.13
N ASP A 99 15.15 -10.15 14.07
CA ASP A 99 13.87 -9.90 14.72
C ASP A 99 12.85 -9.28 13.76
N ASP A 100 13.30 -8.40 12.85
CA ASP A 100 12.42 -7.80 11.83
C ASP A 100 11.98 -8.84 10.80
N LEU A 101 12.89 -9.75 10.39
CA LEU A 101 12.55 -10.86 9.49
C LEU A 101 11.57 -11.85 10.14
N ALA A 102 11.70 -12.12 11.44
CA ALA A 102 10.79 -13.02 12.14
C ALA A 102 9.37 -12.45 12.21
N ILE A 103 9.23 -11.14 12.43
CA ILE A 103 7.94 -10.44 12.43
C ILE A 103 7.32 -10.42 11.03
N GLU A 104 8.12 -10.18 9.99
CA GLU A 104 7.64 -10.20 8.60
C GLU A 104 7.21 -11.61 8.15
N LEU A 105 7.94 -12.64 8.58
CA LEU A 105 7.62 -14.03 8.31
C LEU A 105 6.32 -14.48 8.99
N ASP A 106 6.13 -14.14 10.27
CA ASP A 106 4.90 -14.44 11.02
C ASP A 106 3.66 -13.81 10.36
N ARG A 107 3.78 -12.54 9.94
CA ARG A 107 2.72 -11.82 9.24
C ARG A 107 2.42 -12.41 7.87
N THR A 108 3.46 -12.79 7.12
CA THR A 108 3.30 -13.44 5.82
C THR A 108 2.59 -14.79 5.96
N ASN A 109 2.94 -15.58 6.97
CA ASN A 109 2.28 -16.84 7.27
C ASN A 109 0.80 -16.65 7.60
N LYS A 110 0.47 -15.65 8.42
CA LYS A 110 -0.92 -15.32 8.76
C LYS A 110 -1.75 -14.92 7.53
N PHE A 111 -1.15 -14.16 6.62
CA PHE A 111 -1.81 -13.79 5.36
C PHE A 111 -2.05 -15.02 4.49
N LEU A 112 -1.02 -15.87 4.32
CA LEU A 112 -1.11 -17.11 3.55
C LEU A 112 -2.20 -18.05 4.09
N GLU A 113 -2.28 -18.20 5.41
CA GLU A 113 -3.30 -19.02 6.07
C GLU A 113 -4.71 -18.48 5.77
N THR A 114 -4.89 -17.16 5.84
CA THR A 114 -6.17 -16.51 5.51
C THR A 114 -6.56 -16.78 4.05
N THR A 115 -5.64 -16.61 3.10
CA THR A 115 -5.89 -16.87 1.68
C THR A 115 -6.21 -18.35 1.43
N GLN A 116 -5.54 -19.28 2.10
CA GLN A 116 -5.84 -20.71 1.99
C GLN A 116 -7.24 -21.05 2.50
N GLN A 117 -7.66 -20.46 3.62
CA GLN A 117 -9.00 -20.66 4.17
C GLN A 117 -10.09 -20.12 3.23
N GLU A 118 -9.88 -18.94 2.63
CA GLU A 118 -10.80 -18.38 1.64
C GLU A 118 -10.91 -19.26 0.40
N ASN A 119 -9.78 -19.75 -0.13
CA ASN A 119 -9.77 -20.66 -1.27
C ASN A 119 -10.50 -21.98 -0.98
N GLN A 120 -10.32 -22.54 0.23
CA GLN A 120 -11.03 -23.75 0.65
C GLN A 120 -12.54 -23.51 0.74
N ARG A 121 -12.96 -22.39 1.36
CA ARG A 121 -14.38 -22.01 1.45
C ARG A 121 -15.01 -21.85 0.07
N MET A 122 -14.30 -21.17 -0.84
CA MET A 122 -14.78 -20.95 -2.20
C MET A 122 -14.88 -22.26 -2.99
N SER A 123 -13.90 -23.16 -2.82
CA SER A 123 -13.94 -24.49 -3.44
C SER A 123 -15.12 -25.32 -2.92
N GLN A 124 -15.38 -25.30 -1.61
CA GLN A 124 -16.53 -26.00 -1.03
C GLN A 124 -17.86 -25.45 -1.55
N LEU A 125 -17.96 -24.13 -1.70
CA LEU A 125 -19.15 -23.50 -2.27
C LEU A 125 -19.38 -23.97 -3.71
N ILE A 126 -18.34 -24.03 -4.54
CA ILE A 126 -18.43 -24.54 -5.92
C ILE A 126 -18.93 -25.98 -5.94
N VAL A 127 -18.37 -26.86 -5.10
CA VAL A 127 -18.81 -28.26 -4.99
C VAL A 127 -20.29 -28.35 -4.60
N ASN A 128 -20.71 -27.59 -3.59
CA ASN A 128 -22.10 -27.58 -3.12
C ASN A 128 -23.08 -27.05 -4.18
N LEU A 129 -22.67 -26.06 -4.97
CA LEU A 129 -23.47 -25.52 -6.07
C LEU A 129 -23.59 -26.53 -7.22
N ASN A 130 -22.49 -27.18 -7.59
CA ASN A 130 -22.51 -28.21 -8.63
C ASN A 130 -23.41 -29.39 -8.25
N SER A 131 -23.40 -29.80 -6.97
CA SER A 131 -24.29 -30.85 -6.46
C SER A 131 -25.78 -30.49 -6.46
N GLN A 132 -26.15 -29.21 -6.62
CA GLN A 132 -27.55 -28.77 -6.72
C GLN A 132 -28.05 -28.67 -8.17
N ILE A 133 -27.13 -28.79 -9.14
CA ILE A 133 -27.42 -28.72 -10.57
C ILE A 133 -27.55 -30.14 -11.17
N GLU A 134 -26.95 -31.15 -10.54
CA GLU A 134 -27.17 -32.59 -10.82
C GLU A 134 -28.49 -33.10 -10.21
#